data_AF-A0A9E3H4T1-F1
#
_entry.id   AF-A0A9E3H4T1-F1
#
_cell.length_a   1.000
_cell.length_b   1.000
_cell.length_c   1.000
_cell.angle_alpha   90.00
_cell.angle_beta   90.00
_cell.angle_gamma   90.00
#
_symmetry.space_group_name_H-M   'P 1'
#
loop_
_entity.id
_entity.type
_entity.pdbx_description
1 polymer ?
#
loop_
_entity_poly.entity_id
_entity_poly.type
_entity_poly.pdbx_seq_one_letter_code
_entity_poly.pdbx_strand_id
1 'polypeptide(L)' 'MRSPFYPPERLQSIIDGLKRIATPEEIAEVALFLASEESRYITGTSILADGGMMAGL' A
#
# COMPACT_ATOMS: atom_id res chain seq x y z
N MET A 1 1.36 -25.51 -0.45
CA MET A 1 1.73 -24.09 -0.27
C MET A 1 2.02 -23.89 1.22
N ARG A 2 3.29 -23.71 1.62
CA ARG A 2 3.61 -23.46 3.04
C ARG A 2 3.32 -21.99 3.32
N SER A 3 2.61 -21.68 4.41
CA SER A 3 2.50 -20.30 4.88
C SER A 3 3.92 -19.76 5.06
N PRO A 4 4.27 -18.59 4.51
CA PRO A 4 5.50 -17.91 4.89
C PRO A 4 5.52 -17.77 6.42
N PHE A 5 6.64 -18.14 7.03
CA PHE A 5 6.87 -17.96 8.46
C PHE A 5 7.21 -16.49 8.68
N TYR A 6 6.26 -15.72 9.21
CA TYR A 6 6.51 -14.35 9.65
C TYR A 6 6.90 -14.36 11.12
N PRO A 7 8.01 -13.70 11.50
CA PRO A 7 8.34 -13.56 12.90
C PRO A 7 7.25 -12.70 13.60
N PRO A 8 6.99 -12.89 14.90
CA PRO A 8 5.85 -12.29 15.60
C PRO A 8 5.72 -10.78 15.42
N GLU A 9 6.84 -10.06 15.37
CA GLU A 9 6.89 -8.61 15.13
C GLU A 9 6.30 -8.17 13.77
N ARG A 10 6.35 -9.02 12.73
CA ARG A 10 5.76 -8.73 11.40
C ARG A 10 4.24 -8.88 11.37
N LEU A 11 3.68 -9.69 12.26
CA LEU A 11 2.22 -9.80 12.39
C LEU A 11 1.63 -8.48 12.91
N GLN A 12 2.34 -7.76 13.78
CA GLN A 12 1.90 -6.48 14.32
C GLN A 12 1.79 -5.40 13.23
N SER A 13 2.74 -5.31 12.31
CA SER A 13 2.67 -4.36 11.19
C SER A 13 1.51 -4.65 10.21
N ILE A 14 1.18 -5.92 9.98
CA ILE A 14 -0.02 -6.29 9.23
C ILE A 14 -1.26 -5.86 10.02
N ILE A 15 -1.24 -5.93 11.36
CA ILE A 15 -2.29 -5.48 12.29
C ILE A 15 -2.48 -3.95 12.29
N ASP A 16 -1.48 -3.16 11.90
CA ASP A 16 -1.55 -1.69 11.98
C ASP A 16 -2.08 -1.00 10.71
N GLY A 17 -2.25 -1.73 9.60
CA GLY A 17 -2.87 -1.21 8.37
C GLY A 17 -4.36 -0.85 8.51
N LEU A 18 -4.97 -0.27 7.48
CA LEU A 18 -6.32 0.34 7.53
C LEU A 18 -7.49 -0.63 7.81
N LYS A 19 -7.26 -1.94 7.90
CA LYS A 19 -8.26 -2.99 8.21
C LYS A 19 -9.53 -3.00 7.35
N ARG A 20 -9.48 -2.41 6.17
CA ARG A 20 -10.58 -2.38 5.21
C ARG A 20 -10.04 -2.36 3.79
N ILE A 21 -10.93 -2.69 2.85
CA ILE A 21 -10.68 -2.47 1.43
C ILE A 21 -10.87 -0.97 1.14
N ALA A 22 -10.01 -0.43 0.28
CA ALA A 22 -10.14 0.93 -0.21
C ALA A 22 -11.41 1.09 -1.06
N THR A 23 -12.02 2.27 -1.04
CA THR A 23 -13.06 2.60 -2.02
C THR A 23 -12.43 2.87 -3.40
N PRO A 24 -13.21 2.80 -4.50
CA PRO A 24 -12.71 3.19 -5.82
C PRO A 24 -12.13 4.61 -5.87
N GLU A 25 -12.72 5.53 -5.12
CA GLU A 25 -12.31 6.94 -5.05
C GLU A 25 -10.92 7.08 -4.42
N GLU A 26 -10.63 6.34 -3.33
CA GLU A 26 -9.31 6.38 -2.69
C GLU A 26 -8.19 5.89 -3.63
N ILE A 27 -8.48 4.93 -4.50
CA ILE A 27 -7.52 4.48 -5.52
C ILE A 27 -7.41 5.52 -6.65
N ALA A 28 -8.52 6.13 -7.05
CA ALA A 28 -8.54 7.17 -8.07
C ALA A 28 -7.75 8.42 -7.63
N GLU A 29 -7.79 8.77 -6.35
CA GLU A 29 -7.02 9.89 -5.78
C GLU A 29 -5.50 9.65 -5.89
N VAL A 30 -5.02 8.43 -5.65
CA VAL A 30 -3.60 8.08 -5.84
C VAL A 30 -3.21 8.22 -7.32
N ALA A 31 -4.06 7.74 -8.23
CA ALA A 31 -3.82 7.87 -9.67
C ALA A 31 -3.84 9.35 -10.12
N LEU A 32 -4.77 10.14 -9.59
CA LEU A 32 -4.90 11.57 -9.89
C LEU A 32 -3.69 12.35 -9.39
N PHE A 33 -3.19 12.04 -8.18
CA PHE A 33 -1.93 12.61 -7.69
C PHE A 33 -0.78 12.31 -8.65
N LEU A 34 -0.63 11.06 -9.09
CA LEU A 34 0.45 10.66 -10.01
C LEU A 34 0.32 11.29 -11.41
N ALA A 35 -0.88 11.69 -11.80
CA ALA A 35 -1.15 12.41 -13.05
C ALA A 35 -1.01 13.94 -12.91
N SER A 36 -0.77 14.46 -11.70
CA SER A 36 -0.71 15.89 -11.42
C SER A 36 0.70 16.47 -11.53
N GLU A 37 0.80 17.79 -11.58
CA GLU A 37 2.08 18.52 -11.55
C GLU A 37 2.85 18.32 -10.23
N GLU A 38 2.15 17.99 -9.14
CA GLU A 38 2.74 17.76 -7.82
C GLU A 38 3.68 16.54 -7.82
N SER A 39 3.45 15.57 -8.70
CA SER A 39 4.27 14.37 -8.85
C SER A 39 5.23 14.43 -10.03
N ARG A 40 5.47 15.59 -10.64
CA ARG A 40 6.21 15.71 -11.93
C ARG A 40 7.64 15.13 -11.96
N TYR A 41 8.22 14.83 -10.81
CA TYR A 41 9.55 14.23 -10.68
C TYR A 41 9.53 12.76 -10.25
N ILE A 42 8.34 12.17 -10.09
CA ILE A 42 8.15 10.76 -9.73
C ILE A 42 8.02 9.96 -11.02
N THR A 43 9.02 9.12 -11.30
CA THR A 43 9.02 8.21 -12.45
C THR A 43 9.82 6.95 -12.14
N GLY A 44 9.58 5.87 -12.90
CA GLY A 44 10.31 4.61 -12.76
C GLY A 44 10.09 3.87 -11.43
N THR A 45 8.97 4.13 -10.76
CA THR A 45 8.65 3.53 -9.46
C THR A 45 7.22 2.97 -9.44
N SER A 46 6.96 2.05 -8.50
CA SER A 46 5.63 1.51 -8.22
C SER A 46 5.12 2.06 -6.90
N ILE A 47 3.90 2.59 -6.89
CA ILE A 47 3.22 3.03 -5.67
C ILE A 47 2.21 1.96 -5.26
N LEU A 48 2.36 1.45 -4.04
CA LEU A 48 1.49 0.43 -3.49
C LEU A 48 0.38 1.09 -2.66
N ALA A 49 -0.85 1.10 -3.18
CA ALA A 49 -2.04 1.62 -2.51
C ALA A 49 -2.86 0.46 -1.91
N ASP A 50 -2.34 -0.17 -0.85
CA ASP A 50 -2.88 -1.40 -0.28
C ASP A 50 -3.37 -1.27 1.17
N GLY A 51 -3.41 -0.05 1.70
CA GLY A 51 -3.78 0.20 3.10
C GLY A 51 -2.81 -0.39 4.13
N GLY A 52 -1.57 -0.68 3.73
CA GLY A 52 -0.51 -1.18 4.62
C GLY A 52 -0.43 -2.70 4.72
N MET A 53 -1.11 -3.45 3.85
CA MET A 53 -1.12 -4.93 3.91
C MET A 53 0.25 -5.56 3.67
N MET A 54 1.04 -5.01 2.75
CA MET A 54 2.37 -5.51 2.41
C MET A 54 3.48 -4.84 3.21
N ALA A 55 3.19 -3.82 4.01
CA ALA A 55 4.18 -3.14 4.86
C ALA A 55 4.81 -4.08 5.91
N GLY A 56 4.20 -5.25 6.16
CA GLY A 56 4.72 -6.29 7.06
C GLY A 56 5.37 -7.51 6.39
N LEU A 57 5.62 -7.50 5.07
CA LEU A 57 6.23 -8.63 4.34
C LEU A 57 7.75 -8.61 4.33
#